data_AF-S8CG43-F1
#
_entry.id   AF-S8CG43-F1
#
_cell.length_a   1.000
_cell.length_b   1.000
_cell.length_c   1.000
_cell.angle_alpha   90.00
_cell.angle_beta   90.00
_cell.angle_gamma   90.00
#
_symmetry.space_group_name_H-M   'P 1'
#
loop_
_entity.id
_entity.type
_entity.pdbx_description
1 polymer ?
#
loop_
_entity_poly.entity_id
_entity_poly.type
_entity_poly.pdbx_seq_one_letter_code
_entity_poly.pdbx_strand_id
1 'polypeptide(L)'
;MGRWMKPEVYPLLAAMTCVCGMVVLQLTRNVMHNPAVRLKKSERGSAIVDNEEKGMKYTEHALRKFLRTRPPEIMPAVNRFFAGER
;
A
#
# COMPACT_ATOMS: atom_id res chain seq x y z
N MET A 1 -7.24 8.56 -30.71
CA MET A 1 -6.85 9.09 -29.38
C MET A 1 -6.12 10.44 -29.41
N GLY A 2 -5.59 10.91 -30.55
CA GLY A 2 -4.77 12.14 -30.58
C GLY A 2 -5.50 13.48 -30.47
N ARG A 3 -6.81 13.56 -30.75
CA ARG A 3 -7.53 14.86 -30.78
C ARG A 3 -7.84 15.44 -29.38
N TRP A 4 -7.74 14.63 -28.33
CA TRP A 4 -8.11 15.00 -26.95
C TRP A 4 -6.93 14.99 -25.97
N MET A 5 -5.77 14.46 -26.37
CA MET A 5 -4.53 14.49 -25.59
C MET A 5 -3.73 15.74 -25.93
N LYS A 6 -4.15 16.89 -25.37
CA LYS A 6 -3.33 18.10 -25.40
C LYS A 6 -2.25 18.04 -24.30
N PRO A 7 -1.10 18.70 -24.49
CA PRO A 7 -0.04 18.74 -23.48
C PRO A 7 -0.51 19.20 -22.08
N GLU A 8 -1.47 20.13 -22.06
CA GLU A 8 -2.06 20.67 -20.83
C GLU A 8 -2.85 19.62 -20.02
N VAL A 9 -3.29 18.53 -20.66
CA VAL A 9 -4.14 17.51 -20.06
C VAL A 9 -3.32 16.41 -19.38
N TYR A 10 -2.04 16.23 -19.74
CA TYR A 10 -1.16 15.24 -19.12
C TYR A 10 -1.05 15.36 -17.60
N PRO A 11 -0.82 16.55 -17.00
CA PRO A 11 -0.75 16.65 -15.53
C PRO A 11 -2.08 16.29 -14.85
N LEU A 12 -3.21 16.67 -15.46
CA LEU A 12 -4.54 16.32 -14.94
C LEU A 12 -4.79 14.80 -15.02
N LEU A 13 -4.46 14.19 -16.15
CA LEU A 13 -4.56 12.74 -16.35
C LEU A 13 -3.63 11.98 -15.39
N ALA A 14 -2.42 12.47 -15.16
CA ALA A 14 -1.48 11.86 -14.22
C ALA A 14 -2.05 11.87 -12.80
N ALA A 15 -2.61 13.00 -12.35
CA ALA A 15 -3.25 13.08 -11.03
C ALA A 15 -4.46 12.14 -10.91
N MET A 16 -5.36 12.16 -11.89
CA MET A 16 -6.57 11.31 -11.88
C MET A 16 -6.24 9.82 -11.91
N THR A 17 -5.31 9.39 -12.77
CA THR A 17 -4.90 7.99 -12.86
C THR A 17 -4.13 7.55 -11.60
N CYS A 18 -3.32 8.42 -11.01
CA CYS A 18 -2.66 8.16 -9.72
C CYS A 18 -3.69 7.91 -8.61
N VAL A 19 -4.69 8.77 -8.46
CA VAL A 19 -5.72 8.63 -7.41
C VAL A 19 -6.59 7.40 -7.65
N CYS A 20 -7.06 7.18 -8.89
CA CYS A 20 -7.79 5.97 -9.24
C CYS A 20 -6.96 4.70 -8.97
N GLY A 21 -5.66 4.73 -9.32
CA GLY A 21 -4.73 3.64 -9.02
C GLY A 21 -4.60 3.38 -7.52
N MET A 22 -4.47 4.43 -6.71
CA MET A 22 -4.45 4.30 -5.24
C MET A 22 -5.71 3.64 -4.71
N VAL A 23 -6.89 4.06 -5.16
CA VAL A 23 -8.17 3.47 -4.72
C VAL A 23 -8.26 1.99 -5.10
N VAL A 24 -7.90 1.63 -6.34
CA VAL A 24 -7.89 0.24 -6.82
C VAL A 24 -6.90 -0.61 -6.02
N LEU A 25 -5.69 -0.11 -5.77
CA LEU A 25 -4.69 -0.82 -4.96
C LEU A 25 -5.18 -1.07 -3.53
N GLN A 26 -5.81 -0.07 -2.91
CA GLN A 26 -6.35 -0.20 -1.56
C GLN A 26 -7.52 -1.18 -1.49
N LEU A 27 -8.45 -1.13 -2.44
CA LEU A 27 -9.56 -2.07 -2.55
C LEU A 27 -9.05 -3.50 -2.78
N THR A 28 -8.11 -3.68 -3.71
CA THR A 28 -7.52 -4.99 -4.01
C THR A 28 -6.85 -5.58 -2.77
N ARG A 29 -6.08 -4.78 -2.03
CA ARG A 29 -5.47 -5.20 -0.77
C ARG A 29 -6.53 -5.56 0.27
N ASN A 30 -7.59 -4.76 0.41
CA ASN A 30 -8.66 -5.04 1.37
C ASN A 30 -9.38 -6.36 1.03
N VAL A 31 -9.66 -6.61 -0.24
CA VAL A 31 -10.34 -7.84 -0.66
C VAL A 31 -9.44 -9.06 -0.44
N MET A 32 -8.14 -8.98 -0.77
CA MET A 32 -7.22 -10.12 -0.71
C MET A 32 -6.66 -10.44 0.68
N HIS A 33 -6.39 -9.41 1.49
CA HIS A 33 -5.64 -9.57 2.73
C HIS A 33 -6.44 -9.27 3.98
N ASN A 34 -7.70 -8.79 3.88
CA ASN A 34 -8.50 -8.55 5.07
C ASN A 34 -8.88 -9.89 5.75
N PRO A 35 -8.54 -10.06 7.04
CA PRO A 35 -8.86 -11.27 7.79
C PRO A 35 -10.37 -11.56 7.88
N ALA A 36 -11.25 -10.57 7.69
CA ALA A 36 -12.70 -10.76 7.70
C ALA A 36 -13.26 -11.29 6.36
N VAL A 37 -12.47 -11.29 5.28
CA VAL A 37 -12.95 -11.62 3.93
C VAL A 37 -12.50 -13.03 3.53
N ARG A 38 -13.46 -13.86 3.10
CA ARG A 38 -13.24 -15.23 2.61
C ARG A 38 -13.34 -15.28 1.08
N LEU A 39 -12.20 -15.38 0.40
CA LEU A 39 -12.15 -15.44 -1.07
C LEU A 39 -12.10 -16.87 -1.60
N LYS A 40 -11.38 -17.76 -0.93
CA LYS A 40 -11.14 -19.11 -1.44
C LYS A 40 -12.31 -20.03 -1.11
N LYS A 41 -12.66 -20.92 -2.05
CA LYS A 41 -13.73 -21.91 -1.84
C LYS A 41 -13.42 -22.88 -0.69
N SER A 42 -12.14 -23.19 -0.46
CA SER A 42 -11.67 -24.01 0.67
C SER A 42 -11.99 -23.41 2.04
N GLU A 43 -12.03 -22.07 2.13
CA GLU A 43 -12.29 -21.33 3.38
C GLU A 43 -13.78 -21.22 3.72
N ARG A 44 -14.67 -21.72 2.84
CA ARG A 44 -16.12 -21.74 3.10
C ARG A 44 -16.56 -22.94 3.95
N GLY A 45 -15.78 -24.03 3.92
CA GLY A 45 -16.11 -25.26 4.66
C GLY A 45 -15.75 -25.21 6.15
N SER A 46 -14.92 -24.25 6.58
CA SER A 46 -14.56 -24.10 7.98
C SER A 46 -15.59 -23.21 8.71
N ALA A 47 -16.22 -23.79 9.74
CA ALA A 47 -17.12 -23.05 10.63
C ALA A 47 -16.36 -21.95 11.39
N ILE A 48 -15.10 -22.23 11.75
CA ILE A 48 -14.20 -21.29 12.42
C ILE A 48 -13.32 -20.61 11.35
N VAL A 49 -13.17 -19.29 11.44
CA VAL A 49 -12.24 -18.53 10.58
C VAL A 49 -10.84 -18.74 11.15
N ASP A 50 -10.04 -19.61 10.53
CA ASP A 50 -8.65 -19.80 10.92
C ASP A 50 -7.82 -18.59 10.44
N ASN A 51 -7.73 -17.57 11.29
CA ASN A 51 -7.43 -16.19 10.87
C ASN A 51 -6.09 -15.65 11.37
N GLU A 52 -5.39 -16.41 12.21
CA GLU A 52 -4.19 -15.92 12.89
C GLU A 52 -3.08 -15.54 11.90
N GLU A 53 -2.75 -16.45 10.98
CA GLU A 53 -1.70 -16.22 9.98
C GLU A 53 -2.05 -15.06 9.03
N LYS A 54 -3.33 -14.94 8.63
CA LYS A 54 -3.81 -13.84 7.79
C LYS A 54 -3.76 -12.51 8.54
N GLY A 55 -4.17 -12.48 9.81
CA GLY A 55 -4.14 -11.31 10.67
C GLY A 55 -2.71 -10.80 10.92
N MET A 56 -1.76 -11.71 11.12
CA MET A 56 -0.33 -11.38 11.22
C MET A 56 0.17 -10.74 9.91
N LYS A 57 -0.14 -11.35 8.76
CA LYS A 57 0.24 -10.79 7.44
C LYS A 57 -0.40 -9.44 7.15
N TYR A 58 -1.64 -9.23 7.58
CA TYR A 58 -2.34 -7.95 7.41
C TYR A 58 -1.72 -6.83 8.27
N THR A 59 -1.38 -7.14 9.52
CA THR A 59 -0.77 -6.21 10.48
C THR A 59 0.68 -5.87 10.12
N GLU A 60 1.45 -6.88 9.72
CA GLU A 60 2.87 -6.76 9.37
C GLU A 60 3.11 -6.62 7.87
N HIS A 61 2.50 -5.63 7.23
CA HIS A 61 2.82 -5.31 5.83
C HIS A 61 4.30 -4.94 5.62
N ALA A 62 4.80 -5.14 4.39
CA ALA A 62 6.22 -5.03 4.03
C ALA A 62 6.85 -3.69 4.43
N LEU A 63 6.13 -2.58 4.27
CA LEU A 63 6.61 -1.26 4.67
C LEU A 63 6.86 -1.17 6.19
N ARG A 64 5.96 -1.70 7.02
CA ARG A 64 6.16 -1.74 8.48
C ARG A 64 7.32 -2.67 8.87
N LYS A 65 7.48 -3.81 8.20
CA LYS A 65 8.63 -4.69 8.41
C LYS A 65 9.94 -4.00 8.07
N PHE A 66 9.97 -3.28 6.96
CA PHE A 66 11.13 -2.52 6.49
C PHE A 66 11.48 -1.35 7.42
N LEU A 67 10.48 -0.62 7.91
CA LEU A 67 10.71 0.51 8.82
C LEU A 67 11.09 0.08 10.23
N ARG A 68 10.75 -1.16 10.66
CA ARG A 68 11.04 -1.65 12.02
C ARG A 68 12.54 -1.72 12.34
N THR A 69 13.40 -1.91 11.34
CA THR A 69 14.86 -2.02 11.52
C THR A 69 15.58 -0.69 11.35
N ARG A 70 14.86 0.37 10.98
CA ARG A 70 15.42 1.70 10.77
C ARG A 70 15.26 2.53 12.05
N PRO A 71 16.21 3.44 12.37
CA PRO A 71 15.99 4.43 13.42
C PRO A 71 14.75 5.26 13.08
N PRO A 72 13.98 5.73 14.09
CA PRO A 72 12.79 6.54 13.90
C PRO A 72 13.16 7.97 13.46
N GLU A 73 13.72 8.11 12.27
CA GLU A 73 14.10 9.36 11.65
C GLU A 73 13.31 9.54 10.36
N ILE A 74 12.57 10.65 10.27
CA ILE A 74 11.69 10.96 9.12
C ILE A 74 12.51 11.18 7.84
N MET A 75 13.68 11.81 7.96
CA MET A 75 14.60 12.07 6.85
C MET A 75 16.07 12.04 7.34
N PRO A 76 16.69 10.85 7.46
CA PRO A 76 18.06 10.72 7.98
C PRO A 76 19.08 11.51 7.16
N ALA A 77 18.92 11.57 5.83
CA ALA A 77 19.81 12.33 4.95
C ALA A 77 19.72 13.84 5.18
N VAL A 78 18.50 14.36 5.40
CA VAL A 78 18.27 15.80 5.64
C VAL A 78 18.74 16.16 7.05
N ASN A 79 18.47 15.31 8.03
CA ASN A 79 18.93 15.50 9.41
C ASN A 79 20.46 15.53 9.48
N ARG A 80 21.18 14.61 8.82
CA ARG A 80 22.65 14.62 8.77
C ARG A 80 23.21 15.85 8.07
N PHE A 81 22.57 16.29 6.98
CA PHE A 81 22.93 17.51 6.26
C PHE A 81 22.88 18.74 7.17
N PHE A 82 21.83 18.90 7.97
CA PHE A 82 21.69 20.04 8.89
C PHE A 82 22.44 19.86 10.22
N ALA A 83 22.73 18.63 10.64
CA ALA A 83 23.51 18.34 11.85
C ALA A 83 25.02 18.52 11.66
N GLY A 84 25.50 18.73 10.44
CA GLY A 84 26.93 18.93 10.15
C GLY A 84 27.77 17.66 10.23
N GLU A 85 27.13 16.49 10.32
CA GLU A 85 27.80 15.19 10.17
C GLU A 85 28.10 14.97 8.69
N ARG A 86 29.38 15.11 8.33
CA ARG A 86 29.90 14.90 6.98
C ARG A 86 30.05 13.42 6.65
#